data_AF-A0AAI9KTG8-F1
#
_entry.id   AF-A0AAI9KTG8-F1
#
_cell.length_a   1.000
_cell.length_b   1.000
_cell.length_c   1.000
_cell.angle_alpha   90.00
_cell.angle_beta   90.00
_cell.angle_gamma   90.00
#
_symmetry.space_group_name_H-M   'P 1'
#
loop_
_entity.id
_entity.type
_entity.pdbx_description
1 polymer ?
#
loop_
_entity_poly.entity_id
_entity_poly.type
_entity_poly.pdbx_seq_one_letter_code
_entity_poly.pdbx_strand_id
1 'polypeptide(L)'
;MFSLMQSITFAAGVYVILQGVRMVIAEIVPAFKGISDKLVPNAKPALDCPIVFPYAPNAVLIGFLSSFAAGLVGMVLLYLLGLTVIIPGVVPHFFVGAAAGVFGNATGGRRGALLGAFANGLLITFLPVFLLPVLGDLGFANTTFSDADFGVVGILLGLIVR
;
A
#
# COMPACT_ATOMS: atom_id res chain seq x y z
N MET A 1 22.22 -17.12 -11.43
CA MET A 1 23.00 -16.43 -10.38
C MET A 1 22.39 -15.09 -10.00
N PHE A 2 22.26 -14.14 -10.93
CA PHE A 2 21.69 -12.81 -10.65
C PHE A 2 20.31 -12.83 -9.96
N SER A 3 19.34 -13.57 -10.52
CA SER A 3 17.98 -13.63 -9.95
C SER A 3 17.93 -14.22 -8.54
N LEU A 4 18.86 -15.13 -8.22
CA LEU A 4 18.97 -15.73 -6.89
C LEU A 4 19.56 -14.74 -5.89
N MET A 5 20.54 -13.94 -6.29
CA MET A 5 21.06 -12.86 -5.45
C MET A 5 19.99 -11.78 -5.20
N GLN A 6 19.20 -11.42 -6.22
CA GLN A 6 18.13 -10.45 -6.08
C GLN A 6 17.04 -10.92 -5.11
N SER A 7 16.64 -12.20 -5.16
CA SER A 7 15.65 -12.73 -4.21
C SER A 7 16.17 -12.76 -2.78
N ILE A 8 17.45 -13.08 -2.57
CA ILE A 8 18.09 -13.03 -1.25
C ILE A 8 18.15 -11.59 -0.74
N THR A 9 18.56 -10.63 -1.57
CA THR A 9 18.59 -9.20 -1.19
C THR A 9 17.20 -8.68 -0.82
N PHE A 10 16.17 -9.06 -1.58
CA PHE A 10 14.79 -8.71 -1.23
C PHE A 10 14.37 -9.32 0.12
N ALA A 11 14.64 -10.61 0.34
CA ALA A 11 14.32 -11.28 1.59
C ALA A 11 15.06 -10.64 2.79
N ALA A 12 16.33 -10.27 2.62
CA ALA A 12 17.10 -9.53 3.62
C ALA A 12 16.50 -8.16 3.91
N GLY A 13 16.07 -7.42 2.87
CA GLY A 13 15.38 -6.14 3.02
C GLY A 13 14.07 -6.27 3.81
N VAL A 14 13.23 -7.25 3.46
CA VAL A 14 11.99 -7.54 4.20
C VAL A 14 12.29 -7.88 5.66
N TYR A 15 13.33 -8.69 5.93
CA TYR A 15 13.73 -9.02 7.29
C TYR A 15 14.15 -7.77 8.08
N VAL A 16 14.97 -6.89 7.49
CA VAL A 16 15.37 -5.62 8.12
C VAL A 16 14.15 -4.76 8.44
N ILE A 17 13.17 -4.67 7.53
CA ILE A 17 11.92 -3.94 7.78
C ILE A 17 11.16 -4.57 8.96
N LEU A 18 10.99 -5.89 8.97
CA LEU A 18 10.25 -6.56 10.05
C LEU A 18 10.91 -6.39 11.42
N GLN A 19 12.25 -6.41 11.49
CA GLN A 19 12.98 -6.16 12.73
C GLN A 19 12.91 -4.68 13.14
N GLY A 20 13.10 -3.76 12.19
CA GLY A 20 13.02 -2.32 12.43
C GLY A 20 11.65 -1.91 12.95
N VAL A 21 10.57 -2.38 12.33
CA VAL A 21 9.20 -2.11 12.78
C VAL A 21 8.98 -2.61 14.21
N ARG A 22 9.40 -3.84 14.54
CA ARG A 22 9.26 -4.39 15.89
C ARG A 22 9.99 -3.53 16.93
N MET A 23 11.19 -3.07 16.61
CA MET A 23 11.97 -2.18 17.47
C MET A 23 11.26 -0.83 17.67
N VAL A 24 10.79 -0.21 16.59
CA VAL A 24 10.07 1.07 16.65
C VAL A 24 8.78 0.95 17.46
N ILE A 25 8.02 -0.14 17.30
CA ILE A 25 6.81 -0.41 18.10
C ILE A 25 7.13 -0.44 19.60
N ALA A 26 8.22 -1.13 19.97
CA ALA A 26 8.60 -1.34 21.36
C ALA A 26 8.88 -0.02 22.09
N GLU A 27 9.38 1.01 21.40
CA GLU A 27 9.69 2.30 21.98
C GLU A 27 8.55 3.33 21.83
N ILE A 28 7.96 3.43 20.63
CA ILE A 28 6.96 4.46 20.33
C ILE A 28 5.64 4.21 21.05
N VAL A 29 5.19 2.95 21.17
CA VAL A 29 3.88 2.67 21.79
C VAL A 29 3.87 3.03 23.28
N PRO A 30 4.87 2.62 24.10
CA PRO A 30 4.97 3.08 25.49
C PRO A 30 5.16 4.59 25.63
N ALA A 31 5.97 5.21 24.76
CA ALA A 31 6.16 6.66 24.77
C ALA A 31 4.86 7.42 24.52
N PHE A 32 4.08 7.00 23.51
CA PHE A 32 2.76 7.57 23.23
C PHE A 32 1.77 7.35 24.37
N LYS A 33 1.83 6.20 25.05
CA LYS A 33 0.97 5.95 26.20
C LYS A 33 1.23 6.96 27.32
N GLY A 34 2.50 7.28 27.60
CA GLY A 34 2.87 8.30 28.59
C GLY A 34 2.35 9.71 28.28
N ILE A 35 2.27 10.07 26.99
CA ILE A 35 1.68 11.35 26.55
C ILE A 35 0.14 11.28 26.59
N SER A 36 -0.44 10.19 26.08
CA SER A 36 -1.90 9.94 26.03
C SER A 36 -2.53 10.00 27.43
N ASP A 37 -1.85 9.47 28.45
CA ASP A 37 -2.34 9.47 29.83
C ASP A 37 -2.42 10.88 30.46
N LYS A 38 -1.71 11.87 29.91
CA LYS A 38 -1.70 13.25 30.43
C LYS A 38 -2.45 14.25 29.55
N LEU A 39 -2.30 14.15 28.22
CA LEU A 39 -2.74 15.18 27.28
C LEU A 39 -4.07 14.82 26.61
N VAL A 40 -4.20 13.58 26.13
CA VAL A 40 -5.38 13.13 25.36
C VAL A 40 -5.76 11.71 25.80
N PRO A 41 -6.57 11.57 26.86
CA PRO A 41 -6.98 10.27 27.36
C PRO A 41 -7.64 9.43 26.27
N ASN A 42 -7.29 8.15 26.21
CA ASN A 42 -7.77 7.18 25.20
C ASN A 42 -7.30 7.41 23.76
N ALA A 43 -6.37 8.34 23.50
CA ALA A 43 -5.77 8.45 22.18
C ALA A 43 -5.04 7.16 21.79
N LYS A 44 -5.27 6.70 20.56
CA LYS A 44 -4.58 5.56 19.95
C LYS A 44 -3.61 6.08 18.89
N PRO A 45 -2.32 5.71 18.93
CA PRO A 45 -1.35 6.18 17.95
C PRO A 45 -1.65 5.56 16.58
N ALA A 46 -1.75 6.39 15.55
CA ALA A 46 -1.76 5.96 14.15
C ALA A 46 -0.32 5.92 13.65
N LEU A 47 0.16 4.72 13.31
CA LEU A 47 1.51 4.47 12.78
C LEU A 47 1.41 3.94 11.35
N ASP A 48 2.53 3.98 10.63
CA ASP A 48 2.59 3.57 9.22
C ASP A 48 2.19 2.10 9.02
N CYS A 49 1.70 1.78 7.83
CA CYS A 49 1.17 0.46 7.46
C CYS A 49 2.11 -0.72 7.76
N PRO A 50 3.46 -0.63 7.76
CA PRO A 50 4.32 -1.76 8.12
C PRO A 50 4.12 -2.25 9.55
N ILE A 51 3.48 -1.46 10.41
CA ILE A 51 3.10 -1.85 11.78
C ILE A 51 2.39 -3.20 11.84
N VAL A 52 1.60 -3.54 10.81
CA VAL A 52 0.85 -4.81 10.77
C VAL A 52 1.66 -5.98 10.21
N PHE A 53 2.80 -5.72 9.56
CA PHE A 53 3.58 -6.75 8.85
C PHE A 53 4.15 -7.82 9.78
N PRO A 54 4.66 -7.49 10.99
CA PRO A 54 5.13 -8.48 11.94
C PRO A 54 4.09 -9.51 12.40
N TYR A 55 2.79 -9.18 12.30
CA TYR A 55 1.70 -10.04 12.78
C TYR A 55 1.30 -11.12 11.77
N ALA A 56 1.49 -10.88 10.48
CA ALA A 56 1.24 -11.88 9.44
C ALA A 56 2.25 -11.82 8.28
N PRO A 57 3.54 -12.16 8.50
CA PRO A 57 4.59 -12.01 7.49
C PRO A 57 4.34 -12.78 6.19
N ASN A 58 3.69 -13.94 6.27
CA ASN A 58 3.34 -14.72 5.07
C ASN A 58 2.26 -14.02 4.24
N ALA A 59 1.31 -13.34 4.89
CA ALA A 59 0.25 -12.60 4.21
C ALA A 59 0.79 -11.33 3.54
N VAL A 60 1.85 -10.72 4.10
CA VAL A 60 2.57 -9.58 3.50
C VAL A 60 3.10 -9.97 2.11
N LEU A 61 3.82 -11.09 2.02
CA LEU A 61 4.40 -11.55 0.75
C LEU A 61 3.33 -11.95 -0.26
N ILE A 62 2.30 -12.69 0.18
CA ILE A 62 1.17 -13.06 -0.70
C ILE A 62 0.45 -11.81 -1.20
N GLY A 63 0.20 -10.84 -0.31
CA GLY A 63 -0.46 -9.58 -0.64
C GLY A 63 0.33 -8.77 -1.66
N PHE A 64 1.63 -8.59 -1.42
CA PHE A 64 2.53 -7.92 -2.36
C PHE A 64 2.49 -8.56 -3.75
N LEU A 65 2.72 -9.87 -3.86
CA LEU A 65 2.77 -10.56 -5.14
C LEU A 65 1.42 -10.51 -5.87
N SER A 66 0.32 -10.67 -5.13
CA SER A 66 -1.04 -10.60 -5.67
C SER A 66 -1.37 -9.20 -6.18
N SER A 67 -1.04 -8.17 -5.39
CA SER A 67 -1.25 -6.77 -5.77
C SER A 67 -0.40 -6.39 -6.98
N PHE A 68 0.88 -6.79 -7.02
CA PHE A 68 1.77 -6.52 -8.14
C PHE A 68 1.30 -7.22 -9.42
N ALA A 69 0.82 -8.47 -9.31
CA ALA A 69 0.21 -9.18 -10.43
C ALA A 69 -1.05 -8.44 -10.95
N ALA A 70 -1.90 -7.95 -10.05
CA ALA A 70 -3.04 -7.11 -10.42
C ALA A 70 -2.60 -5.82 -11.11
N GLY A 71 -1.51 -5.19 -10.67
CA GLY A 71 -0.94 -4.00 -11.31
C GLY A 71 -0.46 -4.27 -12.74
N LEU A 72 0.21 -5.40 -12.98
CA LEU A 72 0.62 -5.82 -14.33
C LEU A 72 -0.59 -6.09 -15.23
N VAL A 73 -1.61 -6.78 -14.71
CA VAL A 73 -2.87 -7.00 -15.44
C VAL A 73 -3.55 -5.67 -15.73
N GLY A 74 -3.66 -4.80 -14.74
CA GLY A 74 -4.25 -3.46 -14.88
C GLY A 74 -3.53 -2.61 -15.93
N MET A 75 -2.20 -2.62 -15.93
CA MET A 75 -1.38 -1.92 -16.93
C MET A 75 -1.71 -2.38 -18.36
N VAL A 76 -1.81 -3.70 -18.59
CA VAL A 76 -2.19 -4.25 -19.89
C VAL A 76 -3.62 -3.84 -20.25
N LEU A 77 -4.55 -3.89 -19.30
CA LEU A 77 -5.93 -3.47 -19.54
C LEU A 77 -6.03 -1.98 -19.90
N LEU A 78 -5.28 -1.11 -19.20
CA LEU A 78 -5.22 0.32 -19.52
C LEU A 78 -4.73 0.57 -20.94
N TYR A 79 -3.68 -0.15 -21.37
CA TYR A 79 -3.18 -0.10 -22.73
C TYR A 79 -4.24 -0.51 -23.76
N LEU A 80 -4.94 -1.63 -23.53
CA LEU A 80 -5.99 -2.12 -24.42
C LEU A 80 -7.21 -1.18 -24.48
N LEU A 81 -7.50 -0.46 -23.40
CA LEU A 81 -8.60 0.51 -23.32
C LEU A 81 -8.22 1.89 -23.89
N GLY A 82 -6.96 2.11 -24.30
CA GLY A 82 -6.49 3.41 -24.80
C GLY A 82 -6.40 4.49 -23.72
N LEU A 83 -6.33 4.09 -22.45
CA LEU A 83 -6.19 5.01 -21.31
C LEU A 83 -4.72 5.27 -21.01
N THR A 84 -4.44 6.30 -20.18
CA THR A 84 -3.09 6.57 -19.69
C THR A 84 -2.55 5.36 -18.94
N VAL A 85 -1.42 4.82 -19.42
CA VAL A 85 -0.81 3.62 -18.85
C VAL A 85 -0.11 3.97 -17.54
N ILE A 86 -0.57 3.36 -16.45
CA ILE A 86 0.06 3.45 -15.13
C ILE A 86 1.06 2.30 -14.99
N ILE A 87 2.33 2.62 -14.79
CA ILE A 87 3.38 1.62 -14.58
C ILE A 87 3.33 1.18 -13.11
N PRO A 88 3.17 -0.14 -12.83
CA PRO A 88 3.04 -0.63 -11.46
C PRO A 88 4.36 -0.44 -10.69
N GLY A 89 4.34 0.44 -9.69
CA GLY A 89 5.48 0.69 -8.81
C GLY A 89 5.63 -0.38 -7.73
N VAL A 90 6.85 -0.87 -7.49
CA VAL A 90 7.09 -1.91 -6.48
C VAL A 90 6.75 -1.43 -5.07
N VAL A 91 7.04 -0.16 -4.75
CA VAL A 91 6.79 0.44 -3.43
C VAL A 91 5.30 0.38 -3.04
N PRO A 92 4.35 0.99 -3.78
CA PRO A 92 2.94 0.97 -3.39
C PRO A 92 2.33 -0.44 -3.36
N HIS A 93 2.69 -1.28 -4.34
CA HIS A 93 2.24 -2.68 -4.34
C HIS A 93 2.81 -3.46 -3.15
N PHE A 94 4.03 -3.15 -2.69
CA PHE A 94 4.58 -3.76 -1.49
C PHE A 94 3.90 -3.23 -0.24
N PHE A 95 3.82 -1.91 -0.03
CA PHE A 95 3.30 -1.35 1.22
C PHE A 95 1.77 -1.52 1.34
N VAL A 96 1.01 -0.91 0.43
CA VAL A 96 -0.46 -0.93 0.46
C VAL A 96 -0.98 -2.32 0.11
N GLY A 97 -0.38 -2.97 -0.89
CA GLY A 97 -0.76 -4.34 -1.28
C GLY A 97 -0.48 -5.38 -0.20
N ALA A 98 0.66 -5.29 0.51
CA ALA A 98 0.90 -6.18 1.65
C ALA A 98 -0.05 -5.89 2.82
N ALA A 99 -0.31 -4.61 3.13
CA ALA A 99 -1.27 -4.24 4.17
C ALA A 99 -2.66 -4.81 3.86
N ALA A 100 -3.14 -4.64 2.61
CA ALA A 100 -4.37 -5.24 2.13
C ALA A 100 -4.36 -6.78 2.25
N GLY A 101 -3.22 -7.41 1.97
CA GLY A 101 -3.03 -8.85 2.17
C GLY A 101 -3.12 -9.28 3.64
N VAL A 102 -2.55 -8.52 4.57
CA VAL A 102 -2.62 -8.80 6.01
C VAL A 102 -4.05 -8.68 6.53
N PHE A 103 -4.76 -7.61 6.20
CA PHE A 103 -6.17 -7.44 6.59
C PHE A 103 -7.10 -8.43 5.88
N GLY A 104 -6.84 -8.72 4.60
CA GLY A 104 -7.52 -9.77 3.85
C GLY A 104 -7.31 -11.15 4.49
N ASN A 105 -6.12 -11.43 5.01
CA ASN A 105 -5.84 -12.67 5.74
C ASN A 105 -6.61 -12.75 7.07
N ALA A 106 -6.70 -11.64 7.79
CA ALA A 106 -7.44 -11.60 9.06
C ALA A 106 -8.95 -11.84 8.87
N THR A 107 -9.52 -11.39 7.75
CA THR A 107 -10.97 -11.46 7.47
C THR A 107 -11.39 -12.69 6.68
N GLY A 108 -10.57 -13.16 5.74
CA GLY A 108 -10.90 -14.25 4.81
C GLY A 108 -9.81 -15.30 4.64
N GLY A 109 -8.82 -15.34 5.55
CA GLY A 109 -7.69 -16.26 5.48
C GLY A 109 -6.89 -16.12 4.18
N ARG A 110 -6.32 -17.22 3.70
CA ARG A 110 -5.46 -17.22 2.50
C ARG A 110 -6.15 -16.68 1.25
N ARG A 111 -7.45 -16.98 1.08
CA ARG A 111 -8.23 -16.49 -0.07
C ARG A 111 -8.50 -14.99 0.05
N GLY A 112 -8.82 -14.51 1.25
CA GLY A 112 -8.99 -13.09 1.53
C GLY A 112 -7.71 -12.29 1.31
N ALA A 113 -6.55 -12.83 1.70
CA ALA A 113 -5.24 -12.21 1.45
C ALA A 113 -4.98 -12.01 -0.05
N LEU A 114 -5.24 -13.05 -0.86
CA LEU A 114 -5.04 -13.02 -2.30
C LEU A 114 -6.01 -12.06 -2.97
N LEU A 115 -7.31 -12.27 -2.79
CA LEU A 115 -8.37 -11.51 -3.47
C LEU A 115 -8.41 -10.05 -3.01
N GLY A 116 -8.21 -9.79 -1.71
CA GLY A 116 -8.19 -8.44 -1.16
C GLY A 116 -7.01 -7.63 -1.70
N ALA A 117 -5.81 -8.20 -1.73
CA ALA A 117 -4.65 -7.52 -2.29
C ALA A 117 -4.71 -7.38 -3.81
N PHE A 118 -5.33 -8.33 -4.52
CA PHE A 118 -5.56 -8.24 -5.96
C PHE A 118 -6.51 -7.10 -6.29
N ALA A 119 -7.65 -7.02 -5.58
CA ALA A 119 -8.60 -5.92 -5.74
C ALA A 119 -7.95 -4.57 -5.44
N ASN A 120 -7.18 -4.47 -4.35
CA ASN A 120 -6.41 -3.28 -4.03
C ASN A 120 -5.42 -2.92 -5.16
N GLY A 121 -4.70 -3.91 -5.70
CA GLY A 121 -3.76 -3.71 -6.81
C GLY A 121 -4.42 -3.16 -8.08
N LEU A 122 -5.65 -3.60 -8.39
CA LEU A 122 -6.42 -3.01 -9.47
C LEU A 122 -6.83 -1.56 -9.14
N LEU A 123 -7.32 -1.31 -7.92
CA LEU A 123 -7.74 0.03 -7.50
C LEU A 123 -6.61 1.06 -7.64
N ILE A 124 -5.41 0.73 -7.13
CA ILE A 124 -4.24 1.63 -7.22
C ILE A 124 -3.65 1.74 -8.63
N THR A 125 -4.15 0.97 -9.60
CA THR A 125 -3.79 1.08 -11.01
C THR A 125 -4.80 1.93 -11.79
N PHE A 126 -6.10 1.77 -11.52
CA PHE A 126 -7.16 2.50 -12.22
C PHE A 126 -7.47 3.88 -11.62
N LEU A 127 -7.49 4.02 -10.30
CA LEU A 127 -7.80 5.30 -9.65
C LEU A 127 -6.86 6.44 -10.07
N PRO A 128 -5.54 6.23 -10.19
CA PRO A 128 -4.64 7.28 -10.68
C PRO A 128 -5.02 7.88 -12.03
N VAL A 129 -5.60 7.08 -12.93
CA VAL A 129 -6.02 7.55 -14.26
C VAL A 129 -7.07 8.66 -14.14
N PHE A 130 -7.99 8.52 -13.19
CA PHE A 130 -9.03 9.52 -12.92
C PHE A 130 -8.52 10.69 -12.09
N LEU A 131 -7.45 10.49 -11.32
CA LEU A 131 -6.82 11.54 -10.50
C LEU A 131 -5.91 12.47 -11.31
N LEU A 132 -5.26 11.95 -12.37
CA LEU A 132 -4.33 12.71 -13.20
C LEU A 132 -4.87 14.06 -13.72
N PRO A 133 -6.12 14.18 -14.20
CA PRO A 133 -6.67 15.48 -14.60
C PRO A 133 -6.77 16.48 -13.46
N VAL A 134 -7.13 16.02 -12.25
CA VAL A 134 -7.24 16.88 -11.05
C VAL A 134 -5.85 17.40 -10.65
N LEU A 135 -4.84 16.53 -10.67
CA LEU A 135 -3.46 16.92 -10.36
C LEU A 135 -2.84 17.80 -11.46
N GLY A 136 -3.22 17.58 -12.72
CA GLY A 136 -2.80 18.42 -13.84
C GLY A 136 -3.22 19.88 -13.66
N ASP A 137 -4.45 20.14 -13.24
CA ASP A 137 -4.95 21.50 -12.96
C ASP A 137 -4.19 22.19 -11.82
N LEU A 138 -3.65 21.41 -10.87
CA LEU A 138 -2.86 21.90 -9.75
C LEU A 138 -1.37 22.12 -10.08
N GLY A 139 -0.96 21.88 -11.33
CA GLY A 139 0.43 22.00 -11.78
C GLY A 139 1.27 20.73 -11.61
N PHE A 140 0.65 19.61 -11.21
CA PHE A 140 1.28 18.29 -11.03
C PHE A 140 0.97 17.38 -12.23
N ALA A 141 1.21 17.87 -13.44
CA ALA A 141 0.95 17.10 -14.66
C ALA A 141 1.82 15.82 -14.71
N ASN A 142 1.20 14.71 -15.11
CA ASN A 142 1.83 13.38 -15.24
C ASN A 142 2.38 12.77 -13.94
N THR A 143 2.07 13.34 -12.78
CA THR A 143 2.38 12.73 -11.48
C THR A 143 1.09 12.32 -10.78
N THR A 144 1.15 11.21 -10.07
CA THR A 144 0.01 10.66 -9.34
C THR A 144 0.49 9.92 -8.10
N PHE A 145 -0.41 9.76 -7.15
CA PHE A 145 -0.22 8.94 -5.97
C PHE A 145 -0.84 7.56 -6.18
N SER A 146 -0.33 6.59 -5.44
CA SER A 146 -0.62 5.16 -5.63
C SER A 146 -1.30 4.54 -4.41
N ASP A 147 -1.94 5.38 -3.59
CA ASP A 147 -2.79 4.97 -2.48
C ASP A 147 -4.26 5.09 -2.89
N ALA A 148 -5.05 4.05 -2.61
CA ALA A 148 -6.44 3.99 -3.05
C ALA A 148 -7.31 5.05 -2.36
N ASP A 149 -7.05 5.33 -1.09
CA ASP A 149 -7.71 6.39 -0.33
C ASP A 149 -7.39 7.79 -0.87
N PHE A 150 -6.12 8.06 -1.18
CA PHE A 150 -5.72 9.30 -1.84
C PHE A 150 -6.37 9.45 -3.21
N GLY A 151 -6.42 8.35 -3.99
CA GLY A 151 -7.11 8.31 -5.26
C GLY A 151 -8.58 8.71 -5.14
N VAL A 152 -9.32 8.03 -4.26
CA VAL A 152 -10.75 8.30 -4.06
C VAL A 152 -11.00 9.70 -3.52
N VAL A 153 -10.32 10.08 -2.43
CA VAL A 153 -10.53 11.39 -1.78
C VAL A 153 -10.08 12.52 -2.71
N GLY A 154 -8.94 12.37 -3.37
CA GLY A 154 -8.41 13.36 -4.32
C GLY A 154 -9.35 13.59 -5.50
N ILE A 155 -9.92 12.53 -6.07
CA ILE A 155 -10.92 12.64 -7.14
C ILE A 155 -12.18 13.35 -6.61
N LEU A 156 -12.71 12.93 -5.47
CA LEU A 156 -13.93 13.53 -4.90
C LEU A 156 -13.76 15.02 -4.60
N LEU A 157 -12.67 15.39 -3.93
CA LEU A 157 -12.36 16.79 -3.65
C LEU A 157 -12.12 17.58 -4.94
N GLY A 158 -11.43 17.00 -5.92
CA GLY A 158 -11.23 17.61 -7.23
C GLY A 158 -12.53 17.91 -7.97
N LEU A 159 -13.54 17.04 -7.84
CA LEU A 159 -14.86 17.24 -8.42
C LEU A 159 -15.70 18.28 -7.67
N ILE A 160 -15.44 18.53 -6.38
CA ILE A 160 -16.16 19.53 -5.57
C ILE A 160 -15.57 20.93 -5.80
N VAL A 161 -14.25 21.02 -5.98
CA VAL A 161 -13.53 22.30 -6.10
C VAL A 161 -13.55 22.83 -7.54
N ARG A 162 -13.71 21.97 -8.55
CA ARG A 162 -13.98 22.35 -9.94
C ARG A 162 -15.40 22.85 -10.13
#